data_AF-A0A957F820-F1
#
_entry.id   AF-A0A957F820-F1
#
_cell.length_a   1.000
_cell.length_b   1.000
_cell.length_c   1.000
_cell.angle_alpha   90.00
_cell.angle_beta   90.00
_cell.angle_gamma   90.00
#
_symmetry.space_group_name_H-M   'P 1'
#
loop_
_entity.id
_entity.type
_entity.pdbx_description
1 polymer ?
#
loop_
_entity_poly.entity_id
_entity_poly.type
_entity_poly.pdbx_seq_one_letter_code
_entity_poly.pdbx_strand_id
1 'polypeptide(L)'
;MTRTTAWPALAALLGTAAAGLIWFALPAAGWWPGLLAAAGWGAWALGGLRPARTRLDGWVLVFLATAAAASWLAYDSAVALPKFRVLLAAVLLFYAIAWQPAANLWRLAGIAAGLGVAAAFYFLLSYDWVAEPLNIDVLNRIGAAWQGLRPALALPVLHPNVAASLMGITLPYAAAAA
;
A
#
# COMPACT_ATOMS: atom_id res chain seq x y z
N MET A 1 18.31 3.98 -27.64
CA MET A 1 17.54 3.99 -26.37
C MET A 1 16.38 4.97 -26.51
N THR A 2 15.19 4.48 -26.86
CA THR A 2 13.99 5.31 -26.86
C THR A 2 13.64 5.64 -25.42
N ARG A 3 13.53 6.94 -25.08
CA ARG A 3 13.01 7.38 -23.78
C ARG A 3 11.58 6.88 -23.67
N THR A 4 11.37 5.73 -23.06
CA THR A 4 10.05 5.34 -22.58
C THR A 4 9.61 6.42 -21.60
N THR A 5 8.52 7.10 -21.92
CA THR A 5 8.02 8.19 -21.09
C THR A 5 7.65 7.61 -19.72
N ALA A 6 8.19 8.20 -18.67
CA ALA A 6 8.01 7.74 -17.29
C ALA A 6 6.58 7.99 -16.76
N TRP A 7 5.90 8.98 -17.31
CA TRP A 7 4.63 9.49 -16.78
C TRP A 7 3.42 8.55 -16.94
N PRO A 8 3.26 7.74 -18.02
CA PRO A 8 2.10 6.87 -18.16
C PRO A 8 2.07 5.76 -17.10
N ALA A 9 3.25 5.23 -16.72
CA ALA A 9 3.38 4.28 -15.62
C ALA A 9 3.07 4.90 -14.26
N LEU A 10 3.44 6.17 -14.05
CA LEU A 10 3.05 6.91 -12.85
C LEU A 10 1.54 7.16 -12.82
N ALA A 11 0.89 7.42 -13.96
CA ALA A 11 -0.55 7.59 -14.03
C ALA A 11 -1.31 6.32 -13.61
N ALA A 12 -0.89 5.13 -14.07
CA ALA A 12 -1.45 3.85 -13.64
C ALA A 12 -1.30 3.64 -12.12
N LEU A 13 -0.12 3.95 -11.58
CA LEU A 13 0.16 3.86 -10.14
C LEU A 13 -0.73 4.81 -9.33
N LEU A 14 -0.76 6.10 -9.69
CA LEU A 14 -1.53 7.12 -8.98
C LEU A 14 -3.03 6.87 -9.07
N GLY A 15 -3.54 6.52 -10.26
CA GLY A 15 -4.95 6.19 -10.46
C GLY A 15 -5.38 4.97 -9.65
N THR A 16 -4.54 3.93 -9.61
CA THR A 16 -4.80 2.73 -8.81
C THR A 16 -4.71 3.00 -7.31
N ALA A 17 -3.71 3.77 -6.86
CA ALA A 17 -3.55 4.14 -5.46
C ALA A 17 -4.75 4.97 -4.96
N ALA A 18 -5.20 5.95 -5.76
CA ALA A 18 -6.38 6.75 -5.45
C ALA A 18 -7.64 5.89 -5.37
N ALA A 19 -7.86 4.99 -6.34
CA ALA A 19 -8.99 4.07 -6.33
C ALA A 19 -8.98 3.17 -5.07
N GLY A 20 -7.82 2.59 -4.73
CA GLY A 20 -7.64 1.75 -3.55
C GLY A 20 -7.90 2.50 -2.25
N LEU A 21 -7.38 3.72 -2.12
CA LEU A 21 -7.63 4.59 -0.96
C LEU A 21 -9.11 4.92 -0.81
N ILE A 22 -9.81 5.23 -1.90
CA ILE A 22 -11.24 5.52 -1.86
C ILE A 22 -12.03 4.26 -1.49
N TRP A 23 -11.73 3.09 -2.05
CA TRP A 23 -12.40 1.84 -1.65
C TRP A 23 -12.14 1.45 -0.19
N PHE A 24 -10.95 1.74 0.32
CA PHE A 24 -10.61 1.50 1.71
C PHE A 24 -11.34 2.47 2.66
N ALA A 25 -11.31 3.77 2.37
CA ALA A 25 -11.87 4.80 3.23
C ALA A 25 -13.41 4.92 3.11
N LEU A 26 -13.96 4.63 1.93
CA LEU A 26 -15.38 4.74 1.60
C LEU A 26 -15.88 3.42 0.99
N PRO A 27 -16.11 2.36 1.81
CA PRO A 27 -16.59 1.06 1.33
C PRO A 27 -17.89 1.13 0.49
N ALA A 28 -18.73 2.13 0.78
CA ALA A 28 -19.98 2.41 0.07
C ALA A 28 -19.79 3.04 -1.32
N ALA A 29 -18.57 3.43 -1.71
CA ALA A 29 -18.29 4.07 -3.00
C ALA A 29 -18.60 3.20 -4.23
N GLY A 30 -18.93 1.92 -4.07
CA GLY A 30 -19.25 1.05 -5.21
C GLY A 30 -18.04 0.86 -6.14
N TRP A 31 -18.27 0.85 -7.45
CA TRP A 31 -17.22 0.57 -8.46
C TRP A 31 -16.63 1.81 -9.14
N TRP A 32 -17.22 3.00 -8.97
CA TRP A 32 -16.78 4.21 -9.68
C TRP A 32 -15.31 4.60 -9.42
N PRO A 33 -14.68 4.36 -8.24
CA PRO A 33 -13.26 4.64 -8.07
C PRO A 33 -12.38 3.86 -9.04
N GLY A 34 -12.88 2.71 -9.53
CA GLY A 34 -12.25 1.94 -10.60
C GLY A 34 -12.07 2.71 -11.91
N LEU A 35 -12.84 3.78 -12.16
CA LEU A 35 -12.63 4.66 -13.31
C LEU A 35 -11.30 5.41 -13.22
N LEU A 36 -10.82 5.76 -12.02
CA LEU A 36 -9.52 6.40 -11.82
C LEU A 36 -8.38 5.43 -12.16
N ALA A 37 -8.51 4.18 -11.70
CA ALA A 37 -7.57 3.12 -12.08
C ALA A 37 -7.61 2.90 -13.60
N ALA A 38 -8.80 2.74 -14.19
CA ALA A 38 -8.98 2.53 -15.62
C ALA A 38 -8.37 3.67 -16.45
N ALA A 39 -8.54 4.93 -16.04
CA ALA A 39 -7.93 6.07 -16.71
C ALA A 39 -6.39 6.03 -16.66
N GLY A 40 -5.80 5.72 -15.49
CA GLY A 40 -4.36 5.57 -15.33
C GLY A 40 -3.79 4.42 -16.18
N TRP A 41 -4.45 3.26 -16.16
CA TRP A 41 -4.10 2.10 -16.99
C TRP A 41 -4.31 2.36 -18.49
N GLY A 42 -5.32 3.14 -18.86
CA GLY A 42 -5.53 3.60 -20.24
C GLY A 42 -4.39 4.48 -20.72
N ALA A 43 -3.94 5.43 -19.91
CA ALA A 43 -2.77 6.25 -20.21
C ALA A 43 -1.51 5.39 -20.38
N TRP A 44 -1.30 4.39 -19.51
CA TRP A 44 -0.20 3.43 -19.63
C TRP A 44 -0.24 2.66 -20.96
N ALA A 45 -1.41 2.15 -21.34
CA ALA A 45 -1.59 1.39 -22.58
C ALA A 45 -1.34 2.27 -23.83
N LEU A 46 -1.87 3.50 -23.83
CA LEU A 46 -1.65 4.48 -24.89
C LEU A 46 -0.19 4.97 -24.96
N GLY A 47 0.53 4.93 -23.84
CA GLY A 47 1.97 5.23 -23.76
C GLY A 47 2.87 4.18 -24.41
N GLY A 48 2.32 3.08 -24.95
CA GLY A 48 3.07 2.04 -25.66
C GLY A 48 3.94 1.16 -24.75
N LEU A 49 3.70 1.20 -23.43
CA LEU A 49 4.38 0.33 -22.47
C LEU A 49 3.86 -1.11 -22.63
N ARG A 50 4.77 -2.08 -22.51
CA ARG A 50 4.43 -3.50 -22.65
C ARG A 50 4.42 -4.16 -21.27
N PRO A 51 3.45 -5.03 -21.00
CA PRO A 51 3.39 -5.73 -19.72
C PRO A 51 4.58 -6.69 -19.61
N ALA A 52 5.29 -6.61 -18.49
CA ALA A 52 6.34 -7.58 -18.18
C ALA A 52 5.72 -8.77 -17.43
N ARG A 53 5.96 -9.99 -17.89
CA ARG A 53 5.49 -11.19 -17.17
C ARG A 53 6.16 -11.27 -15.81
N THR A 54 5.38 -11.49 -14.75
CA THR A 54 5.93 -11.82 -13.44
C THR A 54 5.80 -13.33 -13.22
N ARG A 55 6.71 -13.93 -12.43
CA ARG A 55 6.57 -15.35 -12.04
C ARG A 55 5.34 -15.60 -11.16
N LEU A 56 4.73 -14.53 -10.64
CA LEU A 56 3.57 -14.57 -9.76
C LEU A 56 2.24 -14.46 -10.52
N ASP A 57 2.25 -14.21 -11.84
CA ASP A 57 1.02 -13.95 -12.62
C ASP A 57 -0.05 -15.03 -12.39
N GLY A 58 0.34 -16.32 -12.42
CA GLY A 58 -0.57 -17.44 -12.20
C GLY A 58 -1.13 -17.47 -10.77
N TRP A 59 -0.29 -17.24 -9.77
CA TRP A 59 -0.70 -17.21 -8.37
C TRP A 59 -1.60 -16.01 -8.05
N VAL A 60 -1.31 -14.85 -8.64
CA VAL A 60 -2.16 -13.66 -8.53
C VAL A 60 -3.52 -13.91 -9.16
N LEU A 61 -3.57 -14.60 -10.31
CA LEU A 61 -4.85 -14.98 -10.94
C LEU A 61 -5.66 -15.94 -10.07
N VAL A 62 -5.03 -16.98 -9.52
CA VAL A 62 -5.68 -17.92 -8.59
C VAL A 62 -6.19 -17.19 -7.35
N PHE A 63 -5.37 -16.31 -6.78
CA PHE A 63 -5.76 -15.47 -5.64
C PHE A 63 -6.97 -14.59 -5.96
N LEU A 64 -6.96 -13.89 -7.11
CA LEU A 64 -8.06 -13.00 -7.47
C LEU A 64 -9.36 -13.78 -7.80
N ALA A 65 -9.24 -14.92 -8.48
CA ALA A 65 -10.37 -15.78 -8.80
C ALA A 65 -11.01 -16.37 -7.53
N THR A 66 -10.18 -16.84 -6.58
CA THR A 66 -10.67 -17.35 -5.30
C THR A 66 -11.27 -16.23 -4.43
N ALA A 67 -10.67 -15.03 -4.41
CA ALA A 67 -11.24 -13.88 -3.72
C ALA A 67 -12.59 -13.44 -4.31
N ALA A 68 -12.72 -13.45 -5.63
CA ALA A 68 -13.98 -13.15 -6.32
C ALA A 68 -15.06 -14.19 -5.97
N ALA A 69 -14.74 -15.48 -6.08
CA ALA A 69 -15.65 -16.57 -5.73
C ALA A 69 -16.06 -16.50 -4.25
N ALA A 70 -15.10 -16.26 -3.34
CA ALA A 70 -15.38 -16.10 -1.91
C ALA A 70 -16.29 -14.90 -1.64
N SER A 71 -16.08 -13.77 -2.32
CA SER A 71 -16.95 -12.59 -2.17
C SER A 71 -18.38 -12.82 -2.66
N TRP A 72 -18.55 -13.68 -3.67
CA TRP A 72 -19.85 -14.03 -4.22
C TRP A 72 -20.59 -15.07 -3.36
N LEU A 73 -19.86 -16.04 -2.82
CA LEU A 73 -20.40 -17.10 -1.96
C LEU A 73 -20.56 -16.68 -0.49
N ALA A 74 -20.10 -15.49 -0.12
CA ALA A 74 -20.20 -15.00 1.25
C ALA A 74 -21.67 -14.87 1.69
N TYR A 75 -21.94 -15.29 2.94
CA TYR A 75 -23.27 -15.15 3.56
C TYR A 75 -23.75 -13.69 3.54
N ASP A 76 -22.83 -12.76 3.83
CA ASP A 76 -23.05 -11.32 3.68
C ASP A 76 -22.17 -10.76 2.55
N SER A 77 -22.72 -10.80 1.34
CA SER A 77 -22.05 -10.26 0.15
C SER A 77 -21.90 -8.74 0.19
N ALA A 78 -22.75 -8.02 0.94
CA ALA A 78 -22.67 -6.57 1.08
C ALA A 78 -21.43 -6.14 1.86
N VAL A 79 -20.99 -6.96 2.83
CA VAL A 79 -19.73 -6.74 3.58
C VAL A 79 -18.51 -7.31 2.85
N ALA A 80 -18.66 -8.41 2.11
CA ALA A 80 -17.56 -9.06 1.42
C ALA A 80 -17.10 -8.28 0.16
N LEU A 81 -18.05 -7.72 -0.60
CA LEU A 81 -17.76 -7.07 -1.88
C LEU A 81 -16.84 -5.84 -1.74
N PRO A 82 -17.01 -4.93 -0.76
CA PRO A 82 -16.05 -3.84 -0.56
C PRO A 82 -14.63 -4.32 -0.26
N LYS A 83 -14.47 -5.41 0.51
CA LYS A 83 -13.14 -6.00 0.79
C LYS A 83 -12.52 -6.57 -0.49
N PHE A 84 -13.31 -7.22 -1.34
CA PHE A 84 -12.84 -7.69 -2.65
C PHE A 84 -12.32 -6.53 -3.52
N ARG A 85 -12.98 -5.37 -3.53
CA ARG A 85 -12.50 -4.19 -4.27
C ARG A 85 -11.13 -3.70 -3.78
N VAL A 86 -10.90 -3.72 -2.46
CA VAL A 86 -9.59 -3.39 -1.88
C VAL A 86 -8.53 -4.41 -2.32
N LEU A 87 -8.86 -5.71 -2.34
CA LEU A 87 -7.95 -6.74 -2.86
C LEU A 87 -7.64 -6.55 -4.34
N LEU A 88 -8.64 -6.20 -5.15
CA LEU A 88 -8.45 -5.87 -6.56
C LEU A 88 -7.52 -4.67 -6.74
N ALA A 89 -7.70 -3.60 -5.96
CA ALA A 89 -6.78 -2.46 -5.98
C ALA A 89 -5.35 -2.87 -5.57
N ALA A 90 -5.18 -3.74 -4.58
CA ALA A 90 -3.87 -4.23 -4.20
C ALA A 90 -3.18 -5.00 -5.35
N VAL A 91 -3.91 -5.84 -6.07
CA VAL A 91 -3.40 -6.56 -7.26
C VAL A 91 -3.03 -5.59 -8.38
N LEU A 92 -3.89 -4.60 -8.67
CA LEU A 92 -3.57 -3.57 -9.66
C LEU A 92 -2.34 -2.75 -9.22
N LEU A 93 -2.21 -2.44 -7.93
CA LEU A 93 -1.07 -1.69 -7.40
C LEU A 93 0.22 -2.48 -7.53
N PHE A 94 0.17 -3.79 -7.25
CA PHE A 94 1.28 -4.71 -7.48
C PHE A 94 1.78 -4.63 -8.93
N TYR A 95 0.90 -4.76 -9.93
CA TYR A 95 1.32 -4.65 -11.33
C TYR A 95 1.75 -3.23 -11.71
N ALA A 96 1.09 -2.20 -11.17
CA ALA A 96 1.46 -0.81 -11.41
C ALA A 96 2.85 -0.48 -10.88
N ILE A 97 3.33 -1.18 -9.86
CA ILE A 97 4.71 -1.06 -9.37
C ILE A 97 5.66 -1.99 -10.14
N ALA A 98 5.28 -3.25 -10.37
CA ALA A 98 6.11 -4.24 -11.06
C ALA A 98 6.45 -3.83 -12.51
N TRP A 99 5.59 -3.04 -13.16
CA TRP A 99 5.79 -2.56 -14.53
C TRP A 99 6.33 -1.13 -14.61
N GLN A 100 6.90 -0.60 -13.51
CA GLN A 100 7.52 0.71 -13.52
C GLN A 100 8.81 0.70 -14.35
N PRO A 101 9.01 1.69 -15.25
CA PRO A 101 10.29 1.91 -15.89
C PRO A 101 11.38 2.18 -14.85
N ALA A 102 12.62 1.75 -15.14
CA ALA A 102 13.77 1.97 -14.28
C ALA A 102 13.96 3.45 -13.87
N ALA A 103 13.59 4.38 -14.77
CA ALA A 103 13.64 5.82 -14.52
C ALA A 103 12.77 6.32 -13.35
N ASN A 104 11.75 5.54 -12.96
CA ASN A 104 10.85 5.88 -11.84
C ASN A 104 11.27 5.23 -10.51
N LEU A 105 12.13 4.20 -10.54
CA LEU A 105 12.42 3.40 -9.35
C LEU A 105 13.00 4.23 -8.21
N TRP A 106 13.90 5.19 -8.49
CA TRP A 106 14.45 6.07 -7.46
C TRP A 106 13.38 6.97 -6.80
N ARG A 107 12.38 7.44 -7.57
CA ARG A 107 11.28 8.26 -7.06
C ARG A 107 10.39 7.44 -6.15
N LEU A 108 10.05 6.23 -6.59
CA LEU A 108 9.24 5.30 -5.82
C LEU A 108 9.95 4.88 -4.55
N ALA A 109 11.26 4.65 -4.65
CA ALA A 109 12.09 4.33 -3.50
C ALA A 109 12.13 5.47 -2.49
N GLY A 110 12.34 6.71 -2.94
CA GLY A 110 12.28 7.89 -2.08
C GLY A 110 10.91 8.10 -1.43
N ILE A 111 9.82 7.95 -2.18
CA ILE A 111 8.45 8.05 -1.64
C ILE A 111 8.19 6.95 -0.61
N ALA A 112 8.50 5.69 -0.93
CA ALA A 112 8.28 4.57 -0.03
C ALA A 112 9.13 4.71 1.25
N ALA A 113 10.40 5.10 1.13
CA ALA A 113 11.26 5.39 2.28
C ALA A 113 10.66 6.52 3.14
N GLY A 114 10.22 7.61 2.52
CA GLY A 114 9.55 8.72 3.22
C GLY A 114 8.29 8.28 3.96
N LEU A 115 7.45 7.44 3.34
CA LEU A 115 6.26 6.87 3.99
C LEU A 115 6.63 5.94 5.16
N GLY A 116 7.67 5.11 5.00
CA GLY A 116 8.16 4.24 6.08
C GLY A 116 8.66 5.03 7.28
N VAL A 117 9.44 6.09 7.02
CA VAL A 117 9.91 7.02 8.04
C VAL A 117 8.73 7.73 8.72
N ALA A 118 7.77 8.24 7.95
CA ALA A 118 6.58 8.90 8.50
C ALA A 118 5.75 7.94 9.37
N ALA A 119 5.56 6.68 8.95
CA ALA A 119 4.88 5.66 9.73
C ALA A 119 5.63 5.32 11.02
N ALA A 120 6.96 5.24 10.98
CA ALA A 120 7.80 5.02 12.16
C ALA A 120 7.65 6.16 13.17
N PHE A 121 7.75 7.41 12.71
CA PHE A 121 7.57 8.58 13.57
C PHE A 121 6.15 8.65 14.13
N TYR A 122 5.11 8.41 13.32
CA TYR A 122 3.74 8.38 13.80
C TYR A 122 3.54 7.31 14.88
N PHE A 123 4.07 6.10 14.68
CA PHE A 123 4.03 5.03 15.68
C PHE A 123 4.73 5.46 16.98
N LEU A 124 5.95 5.99 16.88
CA LEU A 124 6.71 6.46 18.04
C LEU A 124 6.02 7.62 18.78
N LEU A 125 5.23 8.44 18.09
CA LEU A 125 4.48 9.55 18.69
C LEU A 125 3.15 9.12 19.30
N SER A 126 2.50 8.09 18.75
CA SER A 126 1.14 7.69 19.15
C SER A 126 1.08 6.45 20.06
N TYR A 127 2.07 5.57 20.03
CA TYR A 127 2.04 4.31 20.77
C TYR A 127 2.25 4.51 22.28
N ASP A 128 1.48 3.82 23.11
CA ASP A 128 1.61 3.88 24.57
C ASP A 128 2.43 2.69 25.09
N TRP A 129 3.70 2.94 25.40
CA TRP A 129 4.64 1.92 25.84
C TRP A 129 4.42 1.46 27.29
N VAL A 130 3.63 2.21 28.07
CA VAL A 130 3.29 1.88 29.46
C VAL A 130 2.01 1.07 29.52
N ALA A 131 0.99 1.49 28.74
CA ALA A 131 -0.29 0.77 28.70
C ALA A 131 -0.21 -0.54 27.89
N GLU A 132 0.62 -0.57 26.84
CA GLU A 132 0.78 -1.73 25.96
C GLU A 132 2.27 -2.13 25.83
N PRO A 133 2.87 -2.76 26.85
CA PRO A 133 4.26 -3.20 26.76
C PRO A 133 4.43 -4.35 25.75
N LEU A 134 5.54 -4.33 25.01
CA LEU A 134 5.98 -5.41 24.14
C LEU A 134 6.56 -6.57 24.97
N ASN A 135 6.69 -7.76 24.38
CA ASN A 135 7.37 -8.90 25.02
C ASN A 135 8.90 -8.76 25.13
N ILE A 136 9.46 -7.57 24.86
CA ILE A 136 10.90 -7.30 24.82
C ILE A 136 11.22 -6.13 25.74
N ASP A 137 11.67 -6.42 26.96
CA ASP A 137 11.87 -5.44 28.04
C ASP A 137 12.83 -4.29 27.68
N VAL A 138 13.85 -4.57 26.87
CA VAL A 138 14.80 -3.54 26.42
C VAL A 138 14.08 -2.48 25.57
N LEU A 139 13.17 -2.91 24.68
CA LEU A 139 12.40 -1.99 23.84
C LEU A 139 11.38 -1.21 24.67
N ASN A 140 10.76 -1.83 25.68
CA ASN A 140 9.85 -1.13 26.59
C ASN A 140 10.55 -0.01 27.35
N ARG A 141 11.78 -0.24 27.83
CA ARG A 141 12.57 0.80 28.52
C ARG A 141 12.92 1.97 27.60
N ILE A 142 13.36 1.67 26.38
CA ILE A 142 13.67 2.70 25.38
C ILE A 142 12.40 3.48 25.01
N GLY A 143 11.30 2.77 24.77
CA GLY A 143 10.01 3.34 24.40
C GLY A 143 9.42 4.23 25.49
N ALA A 144 9.48 3.80 26.75
CA ALA A 144 9.04 4.60 27.90
C ALA A 144 9.91 5.86 28.08
N ALA A 145 11.23 5.74 27.92
CA ALA A 145 12.12 6.91 27.95
C ALA A 145 11.79 7.90 26.83
N TRP A 146 11.55 7.41 25.61
CA TRP A 146 11.10 8.23 24.49
C TRP A 146 9.73 8.87 24.74
N GLN A 147 8.77 8.13 25.31
CA GLN A 147 7.45 8.63 25.66
C GLN A 147 7.50 9.76 26.70
N GLY A 148 8.50 9.76 27.58
CA GLY A 148 8.76 10.87 28.51
C GLY A 148 9.33 12.14 27.85
N LEU A 149 9.91 12.03 26.65
CA LEU A 149 10.52 13.14 25.92
C LEU A 149 9.60 13.72 24.84
N ARG A 150 8.71 12.90 24.26
CA ARG A 150 7.85 13.33 23.14
C ARG A 150 6.77 14.32 23.59
N PRO A 151 6.28 15.20 22.68
CA PRO A 151 5.11 16.02 22.97
C PRO A 151 3.86 15.15 23.16
N ALA A 152 3.02 15.50 24.14
CA ALA A 152 1.73 14.86 24.36
C ALA A 152 0.74 15.31 23.27
N LEU A 153 0.60 14.51 22.22
CA LEU A 153 -0.35 14.75 21.14
C LEU A 153 -1.53 13.78 21.29
N ALA A 154 -2.77 14.27 21.15
CA ALA A 154 -3.98 13.45 21.15
C ALA A 154 -4.16 12.72 19.80
N LEU A 155 -3.20 11.86 19.45
CA LEU A 155 -3.21 11.08 18.22
C LEU A 155 -3.89 9.73 18.44
N PRO A 156 -4.66 9.22 17.46
CA PRO A 156 -5.10 7.83 17.47
C PRO A 156 -3.90 6.87 17.56
N VAL A 157 -3.96 5.92 18.49
CA VAL A 157 -2.91 4.92 18.71
C VAL A 157 -2.78 4.04 17.47
N LEU A 158 -1.56 3.97 16.91
CA LEU A 158 -1.25 3.05 15.83
C LEU A 158 -0.86 1.69 16.41
N HIS A 159 -1.66 0.66 16.15
CA HIS A 159 -1.36 -0.69 16.60
C HIS A 159 -0.04 -1.22 15.99
N PRO A 160 0.81 -1.95 16.73
CA PRO A 160 2.12 -2.42 16.26
C PRO A 160 2.05 -3.21 14.96
N ASN A 161 1.06 -4.09 14.80
CA ASN A 161 0.87 -4.85 13.55
C ASN A 161 0.62 -3.97 12.33
N VAL A 162 -0.04 -2.82 12.50
CA VAL A 162 -0.28 -1.89 11.39
C VAL A 162 1.02 -1.18 11.03
N ALA A 163 1.75 -0.67 12.03
CA ALA A 163 3.06 -0.06 11.83
C ALA A 163 4.05 -1.03 11.16
N ALA A 164 4.14 -2.27 11.66
CA ALA A 164 4.98 -3.31 11.08
C ALA A 164 4.57 -3.65 9.64
N SER A 165 3.27 -3.69 9.32
CA SER A 165 2.79 -3.93 7.96
C SER A 165 3.19 -2.80 7.01
N LEU A 166 3.06 -1.54 7.45
CA LEU A 166 3.48 -0.37 6.67
C LEU A 166 5.00 -0.36 6.45
N MET A 167 5.78 -0.71 7.47
CA MET A 167 7.23 -0.85 7.35
C MET A 167 7.60 -2.01 6.42
N GLY A 168 6.96 -3.16 6.54
CA GLY A 168 7.22 -4.31 5.68
C GLY A 168 7.01 -4.02 4.19
N ILE A 169 6.03 -3.19 3.85
CA ILE A 169 5.77 -2.76 2.47
C ILE A 169 6.83 -1.74 1.98
N THR A 170 7.34 -0.88 2.85
CA THR A 170 8.24 0.22 2.48
C THR A 170 9.73 -0.14 2.56
N LEU A 171 10.09 -1.12 3.39
CA LEU A 171 11.48 -1.48 3.69
C LEU A 171 12.27 -2.00 2.47
N PRO A 172 11.73 -2.85 1.57
CA PRO A 172 12.46 -3.27 0.38
C PRO A 172 12.87 -2.10 -0.52
N TYR A 173 12.05 -1.06 -0.58
CA TYR A 173 12.33 0.15 -1.35
C TYR A 173 13.36 1.04 -0.67
N ALA A 174 13.29 1.18 0.66
CA ALA A 174 14.29 1.91 1.43
C ALA A 174 15.67 1.25 1.34
N ALA A 175 15.73 -0.08 1.45
CA ALA A 175 16.97 -0.84 1.29
C ALA A 175 17.57 -0.72 -0.13
N ALA A 176 16.73 -0.60 -1.16
CA ALA A 176 17.19 -0.40 -2.53
C ALA A 176 17.69 1.04 -2.81
N ALA A 177 17.36 2.01 -1.95
CA ALA A 177 17.79 3.40 -2.07
C ALA A 177 19.01 3.76 -1.22
N ALA A 178 19.41 2.90 -0.28
CA ALA A 178 20.57 3.05 0.59
C ALA A 178 21.84 2.47 -0.05
#